data_AF-A0AB39BNB0-F1
#
_entry.id   AF-A0AB39BNB0-F1
#
_cell.length_a   1.000
_cell.length_b   1.000
_cell.length_c   1.000
_cell.angle_alpha   90.00
_cell.angle_beta   90.00
_cell.angle_gamma   90.00
#
_symmetry.space_group_name_H-M   'P 1'
#
loop_
_entity.id
_entity.type
_entity.pdbx_description
1 polymer ?
#
loop_
_entity_poly.entity_id
_entity_poly.type
_entity_poly.pdbx_seq_one_letter_code
_entity_poly.pdbx_strand_id
1 'polypeptide(L)'
;MILVPGIVGGLMLLPGAKISTPGSLLAGVALLAGSFLAAWGQVSSMRLKLTERAEDFKTVEQIDRDSLDETAAHLLVASLMSGGTALWLVLGMNFGANADGSISGPFAAIATAFAVYVLLVFLIAIPRLYTAYVNINKVRDELSGTHKGR
;
A
#
# COMPACT_ATOMS: atom_id res chain seq x y z
N MET A 1 -6.32 -3.27 -10.57
CA MET A 1 -4.94 -3.55 -10.07
C MET A 1 -4.64 -5.02 -9.79
N ILE A 2 -5.59 -5.96 -9.88
CA ILE A 2 -5.37 -7.36 -9.44
C ILE A 2 -4.67 -8.21 -10.52
N LEU A 3 -4.78 -7.81 -11.79
CA LEU A 3 -4.22 -8.56 -12.93
C LEU A 3 -2.70 -8.70 -12.87
N VAL A 4 -1.96 -7.62 -12.56
CA VAL A 4 -0.49 -7.64 -12.47
C VAL A 4 -0.01 -8.53 -11.30
N PRO A 5 -0.50 -8.37 -10.06
CA PRO A 5 -0.26 -9.30 -8.95
C PRO A 5 -0.52 -10.76 -9.30
N GLY A 6 -1.64 -11.05 -9.96
CA GLY A 6 -2.03 -12.41 -10.33
C GLY A 6 -1.05 -13.03 -11.34
N ILE A 7 -0.63 -12.27 -12.35
CA ILE A 7 0.34 -12.73 -13.35
C ILE A 7 1.70 -12.99 -12.70
N VAL A 8 2.22 -12.03 -11.92
CA VAL A 8 3.55 -12.19 -11.29
C VAL A 8 3.53 -13.33 -10.26
N GLY A 9 2.46 -13.47 -9.49
CA GLY A 9 2.26 -14.63 -8.62
C GLY A 9 2.18 -15.95 -9.39
N GLY A 10 1.47 -15.98 -10.52
CA GLY A 10 1.38 -17.15 -11.39
C GLY A 10 2.73 -17.58 -11.98
N LEU A 11 3.59 -16.61 -12.35
CA LEU A 11 4.93 -16.88 -12.84
C LEU A 11 5.82 -17.58 -11.79
N MET A 12 5.54 -17.39 -10.50
CA MET A 12 6.26 -18.08 -9.43
C MET A 12 5.92 -19.57 -9.32
N LEU A 13 4.91 -20.06 -10.04
CA LEU A 13 4.62 -21.49 -10.15
C LEU A 13 5.46 -22.17 -11.25
N LEU A 14 6.20 -21.41 -12.05
CA LEU A 14 7.08 -21.97 -13.07
C LEU A 14 8.28 -22.68 -12.42
N PRO A 15 8.73 -23.81 -12.99
CA PRO A 15 9.87 -24.55 -12.47
C PRO A 15 11.13 -23.67 -12.49
N GLY A 16 11.77 -23.53 -11.33
CA GLY A 16 12.97 -22.70 -11.12
C GLY A 16 12.70 -21.32 -10.51
N ALA A 17 11.44 -20.88 -10.43
CA ALA A 17 11.09 -19.65 -9.73
C ALA A 17 11.14 -19.86 -8.21
N LYS A 18 11.90 -19.02 -7.51
CA LYS A 18 12.05 -19.09 -6.06
C LYS A 18 12.32 -17.72 -5.45
N ILE A 19 11.89 -17.54 -4.21
CA ILE A 19 12.28 -16.40 -3.39
C ILE A 19 13.55 -16.80 -2.64
N SER A 20 14.70 -16.32 -3.11
CA SER A 20 16.01 -16.67 -2.54
C SER A 20 16.22 -16.09 -1.13
N THR A 21 15.64 -14.92 -0.84
CA THR A 21 15.81 -14.22 0.45
C THR A 21 14.44 -13.81 1.00
N PRO A 22 13.64 -14.74 1.53
CA PRO A 22 12.30 -14.42 2.04
C PRO A 22 12.33 -13.49 3.26
N GLY A 23 13.39 -13.55 4.07
CA GLY A 23 13.54 -12.70 5.26
C GLY A 23 13.65 -11.21 4.94
N SER A 24 14.35 -10.83 3.88
CA SER A 24 14.45 -9.42 3.47
C SER A 24 13.12 -8.90 2.94
N LEU A 25 12.39 -9.72 2.18
CA LEU A 25 11.05 -9.39 1.71
C LEU A 25 10.07 -9.23 2.89
N LEU A 26 10.13 -10.14 3.88
CA LEU A 26 9.34 -10.08 5.10
C LEU A 26 9.57 -8.77 5.87
N ALA A 27 10.83 -8.38 6.06
CA ALA A 27 11.18 -7.11 6.71
C ALA A 27 10.62 -5.91 5.93
N GLY A 28 10.74 -5.91 4.60
CA GLY A 28 10.21 -4.86 3.75
C GLY A 28 8.69 -4.72 3.85
N VAL A 29 7.94 -5.82 3.79
CA VAL A 29 6.47 -5.77 3.92
C VAL A 29 6.01 -5.42 5.32
N ALA A 30 6.77 -5.78 6.36
CA ALA A 30 6.47 -5.37 7.74
C ALA A 30 6.62 -3.85 7.92
N LEU A 31 7.68 -3.26 7.35
CA LEU A 31 7.86 -1.81 7.33
C LEU A 31 6.73 -1.11 6.57
N LEU A 32 6.35 -1.64 5.41
CA LEU A 32 5.22 -1.10 4.64
C LEU A 32 3.91 -1.18 5.42
N ALA A 33 3.60 -2.32 6.05
CA ALA A 33 2.42 -2.47 6.89
C ALA A 33 2.35 -1.39 7.98
N GLY A 34 3.44 -1.20 8.73
CA GLY A 34 3.53 -0.16 9.76
C GLY A 34 3.36 1.25 9.19
N SER A 35 3.97 1.54 8.05
CA SER A 35 3.86 2.85 7.40
C SER A 35 2.44 3.17 6.92
N PHE A 36 1.74 2.18 6.35
CA PHE A 36 0.35 2.34 5.93
C PHE A 36 -0.59 2.52 7.12
N LEU A 37 -0.38 1.76 8.20
CA LEU A 37 -1.17 1.90 9.42
C LEU A 37 -0.97 3.28 10.08
N ALA A 38 0.28 3.77 10.09
CA ALA A 38 0.58 5.11 10.58
C ALA A 38 -0.08 6.20 9.72
N ALA A 39 0.03 6.10 8.39
CA ALA A 39 -0.62 7.03 7.45
C ALA A 39 -2.14 7.00 7.61
N TRP A 40 -2.74 5.82 7.77
CA TRP A 40 -4.17 5.66 8.06
C TRP A 40 -4.57 6.39 9.35
N GLY A 41 -3.78 6.25 10.43
CA GLY A 41 -4.04 6.94 11.70
C GLY A 41 -4.03 8.47 11.55
N GLN A 42 -3.13 9.01 10.73
CA GLN A 42 -3.09 10.44 10.40
C GLN A 42 -4.34 10.87 9.62
N VAL A 43 -4.74 10.12 8.59
CA VAL A 43 -5.95 10.41 7.80
C VAL A 43 -7.22 10.33 8.65
N SER A 44 -7.33 9.32 9.52
CA SER A 44 -8.46 9.16 10.45
C SER A 44 -8.58 10.35 11.41
N SER A 45 -7.44 10.86 11.90
CA SER A 45 -7.39 12.05 12.75
C SER A 45 -7.80 13.32 11.99
N MET A 46 -7.43 13.46 10.71
CA MET A 46 -7.88 14.57 9.86
C MET A 46 -9.38 14.51 9.60
N ARG A 47 -9.94 13.31 9.36
CA ARG A 47 -11.38 13.08 9.20
C ARG A 47 -12.17 13.52 10.43
N LEU A 48 -11.66 13.25 11.63
CA LEU A 48 -12.31 13.69 12.87
C LEU A 48 -12.38 15.22 12.95
N LYS A 49 -11.27 15.91 12.68
CA LYS A 49 -11.22 17.37 12.65
C LYS A 49 -12.15 18.01 11.61
N LEU A 50 -12.29 17.39 10.43
CA LEU A 50 -13.26 17.85 9.43
C LEU A 50 -14.71 17.57 9.84
N THR A 51 -14.94 16.50 10.58
CA THR A 51 -16.28 16.21 11.12
C THR A 51 -16.69 17.25 12.17
N GLU A 52 -15.76 17.70 13.01
CA GLU A 52 -15.98 18.79 13.97
C GLU A 52 -16.32 20.11 13.25
N ARG A 53 -15.62 20.44 12.15
CA ARG A 53 -15.89 21.65 11.35
C ARG A 53 -17.14 21.59 10.48
N ALA A 54 -17.61 20.38 10.18
CA ALA A 54 -18.81 20.17 9.39
C ALA A 54 -20.09 20.68 10.11
N GLU A 55 -20.04 20.99 11.41
CA GLU A 55 -21.13 21.70 12.08
C GLU A 55 -21.35 23.10 11.49
N ASP A 56 -20.29 23.75 11.01
CA ASP A 56 -20.33 25.12 10.46
C ASP A 56 -20.40 25.17 8.92
N PHE A 57 -19.80 24.20 8.20
CA PHE A 57 -19.65 24.25 6.73
C PHE A 57 -20.06 22.95 5.98
N LYS A 58 -21.22 22.37 6.33
CA LYS A 58 -21.72 21.06 5.85
C LYS A 58 -21.52 20.75 4.35
N THR A 59 -21.86 21.66 3.46
CA THR A 59 -21.93 21.38 2.00
C THR A 59 -20.63 21.57 1.25
N VAL A 60 -19.68 22.35 1.79
CA VAL A 60 -18.42 22.68 1.10
C VAL A 60 -17.37 21.59 1.34
N GLU A 61 -17.35 20.99 2.52
CA GLU A 61 -16.32 20.02 2.93
C GLU A 61 -16.68 18.55 2.67
N GLN A 62 -17.85 18.25 2.09
CA GLN A 62 -18.30 16.86 1.89
C GLN A 62 -17.40 16.09 0.92
N ILE A 63 -16.96 16.73 -0.17
CA ILE A 63 -16.07 16.10 -1.17
C ILE A 63 -14.72 15.75 -0.55
N ASP A 64 -14.18 16.63 0.30
CA ASP A 64 -12.91 16.38 0.98
C ASP A 64 -13.02 15.20 1.95
N ARG A 65 -14.14 15.09 2.68
CA ARG A 65 -14.41 13.96 3.58
C ARG A 65 -14.54 12.64 2.84
N ASP A 66 -15.28 12.61 1.73
CA ASP A 66 -15.43 11.40 0.91
C ASP A 66 -14.08 10.94 0.33
N SER A 67 -13.24 11.90 -0.10
CA SER A 67 -11.90 11.59 -0.63
C SER A 67 -10.96 11.01 0.45
N LEU A 68 -11.10 11.48 1.70
CA LEU A 68 -10.33 10.98 2.84
C LEU A 68 -10.80 9.59 3.25
N ASP A 69 -12.11 9.33 3.24
CA ASP A 69 -12.67 8.01 3.55
C ASP A 69 -12.24 6.96 2.51
N GLU A 70 -12.24 7.32 1.22
CA GLU A 70 -11.72 6.46 0.17
C GLU A 70 -10.22 6.17 0.37
N THR A 71 -9.42 7.20 0.67
CA THR A 71 -7.97 7.06 0.88
C THR A 71 -7.67 6.21 2.13
N ALA A 72 -8.42 6.42 3.22
CA ALA A 72 -8.30 5.63 4.44
C ALA A 72 -8.59 4.15 4.18
N ALA A 73 -9.64 3.83 3.42
CA ALA A 73 -9.96 2.45 3.06
C ALA A 73 -8.81 1.79 2.29
N HIS A 74 -8.20 2.49 1.32
CA HIS A 74 -7.07 1.97 0.55
C HIS A 74 -5.84 1.72 1.42
N LEU A 75 -5.49 2.65 2.33
CA LEU A 75 -4.37 2.50 3.25
C LEU A 75 -4.58 1.31 4.20
N LEU A 76 -5.80 1.12 4.70
CA LEU A 76 -6.13 0.01 5.59
C LEU A 76 -6.03 -1.34 4.86
N VAL A 77 -6.57 -1.43 3.63
CA VAL A 77 -6.44 -2.63 2.79
C VAL A 77 -4.97 -2.91 2.46
N ALA A 78 -4.18 -1.89 2.15
CA ALA A 78 -2.74 -2.05 1.88
C ALA A 78 -2.00 -2.60 3.11
N SER A 79 -2.31 -2.09 4.30
CA SER A 79 -1.76 -2.59 5.56
C SER A 79 -2.15 -4.06 5.80
N LEU A 80 -3.42 -4.41 5.61
CA LEU A 80 -3.90 -5.78 5.77
C LEU A 80 -3.23 -6.74 4.79
N MET A 81 -3.11 -6.36 3.52
CA MET A 81 -2.44 -7.16 2.49
C MET A 81 -0.94 -7.31 2.76
N SER A 82 -0.29 -6.28 3.34
CA SER A 82 1.09 -6.37 3.80
C SER A 82 1.26 -7.39 4.93
N GLY A 83 0.34 -7.37 5.91
CA GLY A 83 0.27 -8.38 6.97
C GLY A 83 -0.01 -9.79 6.42
N GLY A 84 -0.91 -9.92 5.45
CA GLY A 84 -1.17 -11.17 4.75
C GLY A 84 0.07 -11.69 4.00
N THR A 85 0.84 -10.79 3.37
CA THR A 85 2.11 -11.14 2.74
C THR A 85 3.10 -11.69 3.77
N ALA A 86 3.22 -11.02 4.92
CA ALA A 86 4.07 -11.46 6.00
C ALA A 86 3.68 -12.85 6.51
N LEU A 87 2.38 -13.11 6.69
CA LEU A 87 1.85 -14.41 7.08
C LEU A 87 2.25 -15.51 6.09
N TRP A 88 2.02 -15.28 4.78
CA TRP A 88 2.37 -16.26 3.75
C TRP A 88 3.87 -16.50 3.63
N LEU A 89 4.70 -15.47 3.84
CA LEU A 89 6.15 -15.62 3.92
C LEU A 89 6.57 -16.44 5.13
N VAL A 90 6.04 -16.16 6.32
CA VAL A 90 6.35 -16.94 7.53
C VAL A 90 5.94 -18.41 7.35
N LEU A 91 4.74 -18.66 6.81
CA LEU A 91 4.30 -20.03 6.50
C LEU A 91 5.23 -20.71 5.48
N GLY A 92 5.61 -20.00 4.42
CA GLY A 92 6.55 -20.50 3.43
C GLY A 92 7.94 -20.79 4.00
N MET A 93 8.45 -19.95 4.91
CA MET A 93 9.74 -20.15 5.57
C MET A 93 9.75 -21.36 6.50
N ASN A 94 8.62 -21.67 7.14
CA ASN A 94 8.54 -22.77 8.12
C ASN A 94 8.15 -24.11 7.50
N PHE A 95 7.27 -24.09 6.49
CA PHE A 95 6.67 -25.31 5.93
C PHE A 95 7.04 -25.58 4.45
N GLY A 96 7.55 -24.58 3.73
CA GLY A 96 7.81 -24.65 2.30
C GLY A 96 9.23 -24.24 1.88
N ALA A 97 10.15 -24.15 2.84
CA ALA A 97 11.52 -23.78 2.59
C ALA A 97 12.35 -24.98 2.10
N ASN A 98 13.15 -24.74 1.08
CA ASN A 98 14.13 -25.71 0.57
C ASN A 98 15.39 -25.72 1.46
N ALA A 99 16.29 -26.68 1.22
CA ALA A 99 17.55 -26.81 1.97
C ALA A 99 18.46 -25.56 1.92
N ASP A 100 18.30 -24.71 0.90
CA ASP A 100 19.01 -23.44 0.74
C ASP A 100 18.29 -22.25 1.43
N GLY A 101 17.18 -22.50 2.14
CA GLY A 101 16.36 -21.47 2.78
C GLY A 101 15.46 -20.68 1.82
N SER A 102 15.42 -21.05 0.54
CA SER A 102 14.53 -20.43 -0.45
C SER A 102 13.11 -20.97 -0.36
N ILE A 103 12.12 -20.15 -0.72
CA ILE A 103 10.71 -20.57 -0.80
C ILE A 103 10.32 -20.72 -2.27
N SER A 104 9.64 -21.82 -2.60
CA SER A 104 9.10 -22.09 -3.94
C SER A 104 7.66 -22.59 -3.88
N GLY A 105 6.98 -22.63 -5.04
CA GLY A 105 5.63 -23.17 -5.16
C GLY A 105 4.53 -22.22 -4.64
N PRO A 106 3.44 -22.75 -4.06
CA PRO A 106 2.24 -21.96 -3.79
C PRO A 106 2.46 -20.86 -2.75
N PHE A 107 3.27 -21.11 -1.72
CA PHE A 107 3.62 -20.08 -0.72
C PHE A 107 4.34 -18.90 -1.35
N ALA A 108 5.32 -19.17 -2.23
CA ALA A 108 6.05 -18.14 -2.95
C ALA A 108 5.14 -17.37 -3.93
N ALA A 109 4.24 -18.07 -4.62
CA ALA A 109 3.28 -17.46 -5.54
C ALA A 109 2.33 -16.48 -4.84
N ILE A 110 1.70 -16.90 -3.74
CA ILE A 110 0.75 -16.07 -3.00
C ILE A 110 1.46 -14.89 -2.33
N ALA A 111 2.60 -15.13 -1.68
CA ALA A 111 3.41 -14.08 -1.08
C ALA A 111 3.84 -13.03 -2.11
N THR A 112 4.28 -13.48 -3.29
CA THR A 112 4.70 -12.57 -4.37
C THR A 112 3.52 -11.77 -4.92
N ALA A 113 2.37 -12.41 -5.14
CA ALA A 113 1.18 -11.70 -5.60
C ALA A 113 0.79 -10.58 -4.63
N PHE A 114 0.76 -10.87 -3.32
CA PHE A 114 0.39 -9.86 -2.33
C PHE A 114 1.47 -8.77 -2.21
N ALA A 115 2.76 -9.13 -2.24
CA ALA A 115 3.85 -8.17 -2.24
C ALA A 115 3.78 -7.19 -3.42
N VAL A 116 3.52 -7.70 -4.63
CA VAL A 116 3.37 -6.88 -5.84
C VAL A 116 2.15 -5.98 -5.74
N TYR A 117 1.03 -6.47 -5.22
CA TYR A 117 -0.15 -5.65 -4.99
C TYR A 117 0.16 -4.49 -4.04
N VAL A 118 0.79 -4.78 -2.90
CA VAL A 118 1.19 -3.78 -1.91
C VAL A 118 2.14 -2.74 -2.52
N LEU A 119 3.12 -3.16 -3.31
CA LEU A 119 4.05 -2.28 -3.99
C LEU A 119 3.34 -1.33 -4.98
N LEU A 120 2.39 -1.85 -5.76
CA LEU A 120 1.62 -1.03 -6.69
C LEU A 120 0.75 -0.01 -5.95
N VAL A 121 0.11 -0.42 -4.86
CA VAL A 121 -0.66 0.50 -4.03
C VAL A 121 0.24 1.58 -3.44
N PHE A 122 1.44 1.23 -2.97
CA PHE A 122 2.42 2.21 -2.47
C PHE A 122 2.78 3.25 -3.54
N LEU A 123 3.13 2.80 -4.76
CA LEU A 123 3.53 3.67 -5.86
C LEU A 123 2.40 4.60 -6.33
N ILE A 124 1.14 4.22 -6.13
CA ILE A 124 -0.03 5.02 -6.52
C ILE A 124 -0.51 5.92 -5.39
N ALA A 125 -0.35 5.47 -4.14
CA ALA A 125 -0.70 6.26 -2.96
C ALA A 125 0.18 7.51 -2.83
N ILE A 126 1.48 7.42 -3.11
CA ILE A 126 2.41 8.57 -3.01
C ILE A 126 1.96 9.77 -3.86
N PRO A 127 1.79 9.67 -5.19
CA PRO A 127 1.41 10.81 -6.02
C PRO A 127 0.00 11.32 -5.67
N ARG A 128 -0.92 10.43 -5.26
CA ARG A 128 -2.27 10.82 -4.82
C ARG A 128 -2.21 11.65 -3.54
N LEU A 129 -1.44 11.21 -2.55
CA LEU A 129 -1.21 11.94 -1.29
C LEU A 129 -0.50 13.27 -1.54
N TYR A 130 0.49 13.30 -2.43
CA TYR A 130 1.19 14.53 -2.79
C TYR A 130 0.25 15.54 -3.46
N THR A 131 -0.59 15.09 -4.40
CA THR A 131 -1.58 15.94 -5.06
C THR A 131 -2.60 16.49 -4.07
N ALA A 132 -3.09 15.65 -3.15
CA ALA A 132 -3.98 16.09 -2.09
C ALA A 132 -3.33 17.13 -1.17
N TYR A 133 -2.04 16.94 -0.82
CA TYR A 133 -1.28 17.92 -0.04
C TYR A 133 -1.17 19.26 -0.75
N VAL A 134 -0.82 19.26 -2.04
CA VAL A 134 -0.69 20.49 -2.87
C VAL A 134 -2.02 21.24 -2.94
N ASN A 135 -3.12 20.52 -3.16
CA ASN A 135 -4.46 21.10 -3.29
C ASN A 135 -4.97 21.68 -1.96
N ILE A 136 -4.88 20.92 -0.86
CA ILE A 136 -5.37 21.35 0.46
C ILE A 136 -4.58 22.56 0.97
N ASN A 137 -3.25 22.57 0.78
CA ASN A 137 -2.40 23.65 1.27
C ASN A 137 -2.32 24.83 0.28
N LYS A 138 -3.05 24.78 -0.84
CA LYS A 138 -3.00 25.80 -1.92
C LYS A 138 -1.55 26.20 -2.25
N VAL A 139 -0.69 25.18 -2.39
CA VAL A 139 0.74 25.41 -2.64
C VAL A 139 0.86 26.18 -3.96
N ARG A 140 1.67 27.24 -3.96
CA ARG A 140 1.92 28.07 -5.15
C ARG A 140 2.29 27.17 -6.34
N ASP A 141 1.72 27.45 -7.51
CA ASP A 141 1.90 26.61 -8.71
C ASP A 141 3.38 26.40 -9.08
N GLU A 142 4.23 27.40 -8.85
CA GLU A 142 5.69 27.36 -9.05
C GLU A 142 6.41 26.28 -8.21
N LEU A 143 5.83 25.87 -7.09
CA LEU A 143 6.40 24.91 -6.12
C LEU A 143 5.64 23.58 -6.11
N SER A 144 4.63 23.42 -6.97
CA SER A 144 3.74 22.26 -7.03
C SER A 144 4.36 21.00 -7.67
N GLY A 145 5.58 21.11 -8.22
CA GLY A 145 6.30 20.00 -8.87
C GLY A 145 5.69 19.49 -10.17
N THR A 146 4.52 20.00 -10.59
CA THR A 146 3.78 19.57 -11.79
C THR A 146 3.69 20.67 -12.86
N HIS A 147 4.34 21.81 -12.63
CA HIS A 147 4.35 22.92 -13.57
C HIS A 147 5.16 22.57 -14.83
N LYS A 148 4.45 22.32 -15.94
CA LYS A 148 5.04 22.43 -17.28
C LYS A 148 5.22 23.92 -17.56
N GLY A 149 6.44 24.41 -17.38
CA GLY A 149 6.83 25.75 -17.81
C GLY A 149 6.37 25.98 -19.25
N ARG A 150 5.62 27.06 -19.46
CA ARG A 150 5.36 27.63 -20.77
C ARG A 150 6.47 28.62 -21.10
#